data_AF-A0A3D1QEN2-F1
#
_entry.id   AF-A0A3D1QEN2-F1
#
_cell.length_a   1.000
_cell.length_b   1.000
_cell.length_c   1.000
_cell.angle_alpha   90.00
_cell.angle_beta   90.00
_cell.angle_gamma   90.00
#
_symmetry.space_group_name_H-M   'P 1'
#
loop_
_entity.id
_entity.type
_entity.pdbx_description
1 polymer ?
#
loop_
_entity_poly.entity_id
_entity_poly.type
_entity_poly.pdbx_seq_one_letter_code
_entity_poly.pdbx_strand_id
1 'polypeptide(L)'
;GYAFYSGSFAVFMLLGLIPKDQQAFFNWVSWFQTCLPWLLTMIVLSYIFIMIAYKPEKELQLTKGYTKNVLKEMGPMSANEKIAGIILALILLGWMTQTWHKVDASLIAIAGLCLYAV
;
A
#
# COMPACT_ATOMS: atom_id res chain seq x y z
N GLY A 1 -3.58 -6.81 1.88
CA GLY A 1 -4.82 -6.37 2.53
C GLY A 1 -5.26 -7.36 3.58
N TYR A 2 -5.92 -8.44 3.18
CA TYR A 2 -6.66 -9.34 4.08
C TYR A 2 -5.85 -10.05 5.17
N ALA A 3 -4.55 -10.27 4.99
CA ALA A 3 -3.70 -10.85 6.03
C ALA A 3 -3.47 -9.91 7.23
N PHE A 4 -3.68 -8.61 7.06
CA PHE A 4 -3.62 -7.63 8.16
C PHE A 4 -5.02 -7.35 8.66
N TYR A 5 -5.20 -7.39 9.98
CA TYR A 5 -6.51 -7.23 10.63
C TYR A 5 -7.23 -5.93 10.22
N SER A 6 -6.49 -4.82 10.15
CA SER A 6 -6.98 -3.52 9.69
C SER A 6 -6.71 -3.24 8.20
N GLY A 7 -6.28 -4.24 7.43
CA GLY A 7 -5.80 -4.07 6.06
C GLY A 7 -6.90 -4.06 4.98
N SER A 8 -8.14 -4.38 5.34
CA SER A 8 -9.30 -4.23 4.46
C SER A 8 -10.60 -4.25 5.26
N PHE A 9 -11.60 -3.49 4.80
CA PHE A 9 -12.96 -3.57 5.32
C PHE A 9 -13.55 -4.99 5.27
N ALA A 10 -13.16 -5.83 4.30
CA ALA A 10 -13.69 -7.18 4.24
C ALA A 10 -13.27 -8.06 5.43
N VAL A 11 -12.15 -7.75 6.09
CA VAL A 11 -11.77 -8.45 7.34
C VAL A 11 -12.79 -8.17 8.42
N PHE A 12 -13.22 -6.91 8.58
CA PHE A 12 -14.26 -6.54 9.53
C PHE A 12 -15.62 -7.16 9.20
N MET A 13 -15.96 -7.27 7.90
CA MET A 13 -17.16 -8.00 7.48
C MET A 13 -17.10 -9.47 7.89
N LEU A 14 -15.98 -10.15 7.65
CA LEU A 14 -15.80 -11.56 8.02
C LEU A 14 -15.89 -11.76 9.54
N LEU A 15 -15.27 -10.89 10.34
CA LEU A 15 -15.37 -10.93 11.81
C LEU A 15 -16.82 -10.78 12.29
N GLY A 16 -17.63 -9.96 11.59
CA GLY A 16 -19.05 -9.81 11.87
C GLY A 16 -19.87 -11.09 11.64
N LEU A 17 -19.37 -12.04 10.84
CA LEU A 17 -20.01 -13.33 10.56
C LEU A 17 -19.57 -14.43 11.54
N ILE A 18 -18.49 -14.23 12.29
CA ILE A 18 -17.97 -15.22 13.25
C ILE A 18 -18.84 -15.22 14.53
N PRO A 19 -19.13 -16.39 15.13
CA PRO A 19 -19.83 -16.49 16.42
C PRO A 19 -19.18 -15.64 17.52
N LYS A 20 -20.00 -14.98 18.36
CA LYS A 20 -19.52 -13.99 19.35
C LYS A 20 -18.53 -14.55 20.36
N ASP A 21 -18.66 -15.83 20.69
CA ASP A 21 -17.77 -16.59 21.57
C ASP A 21 -16.34 -16.72 21.01
N GLN A 22 -16.16 -16.64 19.68
CA GLN A 22 -14.86 -16.77 19.01
C GLN A 22 -14.27 -15.44 18.56
N GLN A 23 -15.07 -14.36 18.53
CA GLN A 23 -14.58 -13.04 18.11
C GLN A 23 -13.44 -12.51 18.99
N ALA A 24 -13.48 -12.80 20.30
CA ALA A 24 -12.45 -12.37 21.25
C ALA A 24 -11.05 -12.95 20.96
N PHE A 25 -11.00 -14.12 20.30
CA PHE A 25 -9.74 -14.73 19.89
C PHE A 25 -9.08 -13.95 18.76
N PHE A 26 -9.85 -13.39 17.82
CA PHE A 26 -9.35 -12.67 16.66
C PHE A 26 -9.07 -11.21 16.97
N ASN A 27 -7.89 -10.96 17.55
CA ASN A 27 -7.27 -9.65 17.63
C ASN A 27 -6.24 -9.48 16.51
N TRP A 28 -5.57 -8.32 16.47
CA TRP A 28 -4.63 -7.99 15.40
C TRP A 28 -3.53 -9.04 15.22
N VAL A 29 -2.93 -9.49 16.33
CA VAL A 29 -1.79 -10.42 16.32
C VAL A 29 -2.22 -11.83 15.95
N SER A 30 -3.29 -12.34 16.57
CA SER A 30 -3.78 -13.69 16.30
C SER A 30 -4.31 -13.83 14.88
N TRP A 31 -4.97 -12.81 14.34
CA TRP A 31 -5.37 -12.77 12.93
C TRP A 31 -4.16 -12.87 12.00
N PHE A 32 -3.16 -12.00 12.21
CA PHE A 32 -1.96 -11.99 11.39
C PHE A 32 -1.21 -13.34 11.44
N GLN A 33 -1.07 -13.92 12.63
CA GLN A 33 -0.45 -15.24 12.81
C GLN A 33 -1.23 -16.35 12.09
N THR A 34 -2.56 -16.34 12.18
CA THR A 34 -3.43 -17.32 11.51
C THR A 34 -3.33 -17.18 9.99
N CYS A 35 -3.25 -15.96 9.48
CA CYS A 35 -3.08 -15.69 8.06
C CYS A 35 -1.64 -15.89 7.55
N LEU A 36 -0.65 -16.04 8.44
CA LEU A 36 0.77 -16.07 8.07
C LEU A 36 1.13 -17.21 7.09
N PRO A 37 0.68 -18.47 7.29
CA PRO A 37 0.95 -19.54 6.33
C PRO A 37 0.37 -19.25 4.94
N TRP A 38 -0.84 -18.70 4.89
CA TRP A 38 -1.49 -18.30 3.63
C TRP A 38 -0.76 -17.13 2.97
N LEU A 39 -0.39 -16.10 3.74
CA LEU A 39 0.32 -14.91 3.24
C LEU A 39 1.64 -15.29 2.59
N LEU A 40 2.46 -16.10 3.26
CA LEU A 40 3.75 -16.55 2.73
C LEU A 40 3.57 -17.36 1.45
N THR A 41 2.61 -18.28 1.44
CA THR A 41 2.30 -19.10 0.27
C THR A 41 1.87 -18.23 -0.91
N MET A 42 0.96 -17.27 -0.69
CA MET A 42 0.50 -16.36 -1.74
C MET A 42 1.61 -15.44 -2.26
N ILE A 43 2.49 -14.94 -1.39
CA ILE A 43 3.64 -14.12 -1.82
C ILE A 43 4.54 -14.91 -2.75
N VAL A 44 4.92 -16.14 -2.37
CA VAL A 44 5.82 -16.98 -3.16
C VAL A 44 5.18 -17.37 -4.49
N LEU A 45 3.94 -17.88 -4.46
CA LEU A 45 3.23 -18.31 -5.67
C LEU A 45 2.95 -17.14 -6.61
N SER A 46 2.51 -15.98 -6.09
CA SER A 46 2.26 -14.80 -6.92
C SER A 46 3.55 -14.29 -7.56
N TYR A 47 4.65 -14.27 -6.81
CA TYR A 47 5.95 -13.89 -7.36
C TYR A 47 6.38 -14.81 -8.51
N ILE A 48 6.33 -16.13 -8.29
CA ILE A 48 6.66 -17.14 -9.32
C ILE A 48 5.73 -16.99 -10.53
N PHE A 49 4.43 -16.85 -10.29
CA PHE A 49 3.44 -16.67 -11.34
C PHE A 49 3.72 -15.42 -12.17
N ILE A 50 4.02 -14.27 -11.54
CA ILE A 50 4.35 -13.03 -12.24
C ILE A 50 5.59 -13.23 -13.11
N MET A 51 6.62 -13.89 -12.58
CA MET A 51 7.86 -14.16 -13.31
C MET A 51 7.66 -15.06 -14.54
N ILE A 52 6.71 -16.00 -14.49
CA ILE A 52 6.44 -16.93 -15.59
C ILE A 52 5.45 -16.33 -16.59
N ALA A 53 4.31 -15.82 -16.11
CA ALA A 53 3.19 -15.36 -16.94
C ALA A 53 3.42 -13.97 -17.55
N TYR A 54 4.16 -13.10 -16.87
CA TYR A 54 4.42 -11.72 -17.28
C TYR A 54 5.90 -11.45 -17.53
N LYS A 55 6.64 -12.47 -17.99
CA LYS A 55 8.05 -12.30 -18.37
C LYS A 55 8.15 -11.19 -19.43
N PRO A 56 9.00 -10.16 -19.23
CA PRO A 56 9.08 -9.04 -20.17
C PRO A 56 9.55 -9.52 -21.55
N GLU A 57 8.86 -9.10 -22.61
CA GLU A 57 9.16 -9.48 -23.99
C GLU A 57 10.53 -8.98 -24.47
N LYS A 58 11.03 -7.88 -23.86
CA LYS A 58 12.34 -7.29 -24.15
C LYS A 58 13.15 -7.25 -22.87
N GLU A 59 14.32 -7.87 -22.89
CA GLU A 59 15.29 -7.70 -21.81
C GLU A 59 15.73 -6.24 -21.78
N LEU A 60 15.40 -5.55 -20.69
CA LEU A 60 15.93 -4.22 -20.43
C LEU A 60 17.43 -4.35 -20.20
N GLN A 61 18.23 -4.02 -21.22
CA GLN A 61 19.68 -3.88 -21.07
C GLN A 61 19.99 -2.64 -20.24
N LEU A 62 19.85 -2.76 -18.93
CA LEU A 62 20.24 -1.73 -17.98
C LEU A 62 21.77 -1.72 -17.89
N THR A 63 22.41 -0.87 -18.70
CA THR A 63 23.85 -0.62 -18.62
C THR A 63 24.24 -0.23 -17.20
N LYS A 64 25.39 -0.71 -16.71
CA LYS A 64 25.90 -0.31 -15.39
C LYS A 64 26.00 1.22 -15.34
N GLY A 65 25.25 1.83 -14.42
CA GLY A 65 25.18 3.29 -14.27
C GLY A 65 23.98 3.96 -14.94
N TYR A 66 23.11 3.23 -15.65
CA TYR A 66 21.88 3.77 -16.25
C TYR A 66 21.07 4.60 -15.26
N THR A 67 20.76 4.06 -14.08
CA THR A 67 20.00 4.78 -13.04
C THR A 67 20.71 6.05 -12.56
N LYS A 68 22.04 6.04 -12.45
CA LYS A 68 22.82 7.22 -12.05
C LYS A 68 22.84 8.29 -13.15
N ASN A 69 22.89 7.87 -14.40
CA ASN A 69 22.87 8.78 -15.55
C ASN A 69 21.48 9.40 -15.71
N VAL A 70 20.41 8.60 -15.67
CA VAL A 70 19.02 9.10 -15.71
C VAL A 70 18.75 10.04 -14.53
N LEU A 71 19.20 9.71 -13.32
CA LEU A 71 19.03 10.60 -12.17
C LEU A 71 19.80 11.92 -12.32
N LYS A 72 21.00 11.89 -12.91
CA LYS A 72 21.76 13.12 -13.23
C LYS A 72 21.06 13.96 -14.29
N GLU A 73 20.48 13.33 -15.30
CA GLU A 73 19.72 13.99 -16.37
C GLU A 73 18.43 14.62 -15.86
N MET A 74 17.71 13.96 -14.94
CA MET A 74 16.53 14.53 -14.27
C MET A 74 16.87 15.78 -13.44
N GLY A 75 18.09 15.86 -12.90
CA GLY A 75 18.54 16.99 -12.12
C GLY A 75 17.89 17.07 -10.73
N PRO A 76 18.08 18.19 -10.00
CA PRO A 76 17.48 18.37 -8.69
C PRO A 76 15.95 18.52 -8.81
N MET A 77 15.25 17.96 -7.83
CA MET A 77 13.79 18.01 -7.75
C MET A 77 13.28 19.46 -7.83
N SER A 78 12.38 19.70 -8.78
CA SER A 78 11.72 20.99 -8.99
C SER A 78 10.85 21.39 -7.78
N ALA A 79 10.49 22.67 -7.70
CA ALA A 79 9.60 23.15 -6.64
C ALA A 79 8.26 22.40 -6.63
N ASN A 80 7.69 22.14 -7.82
CA ASN A 80 6.42 21.45 -7.97
C ASN A 80 6.49 19.98 -7.53
N GLU A 81 7.58 19.28 -7.82
CA GLU A 81 7.78 17.89 -7.37
C GLU A 81 7.94 17.82 -5.84
N LYS A 82 8.62 18.81 -5.23
CA LYS A 82 8.72 18.89 -3.76
C LYS A 82 7.35 19.11 -3.14
N ILE A 83 6.56 20.03 -3.68
CA ILE A 83 5.20 20.31 -3.21
C ILE A 83 4.33 19.05 -3.35
N ALA A 84 4.39 18.36 -4.49
CA ALA A 84 3.68 17.10 -4.69
C ALA A 84 4.09 16.04 -3.67
N GLY A 85 5.39 15.91 -3.38
CA GLY A 85 5.91 14.99 -2.36
C GLY A 85 5.43 15.33 -0.95
N ILE A 86 5.40 16.61 -0.59
CA ILE A 86 4.88 17.07 0.71
C ILE A 86 3.38 16.78 0.83
N ILE A 87 2.60 17.10 -0.20
CA ILE A 87 1.15 16.85 -0.20
C ILE A 87 0.88 15.34 -0.10
N LEU A 88 1.59 14.52 -0.86
CA LEU A 88 1.49 13.06 -0.76
C LEU A 88 1.79 12.57 0.66
N ALA A 89 2.85 13.10 1.29
CA ALA A 89 3.16 12.76 2.67
C ALA A 89 2.04 13.17 3.64
N LEU A 90 1.43 14.35 3.48
CA LEU A 90 0.29 14.80 4.27
C LEU A 90 -0.94 13.90 4.08
N ILE A 91 -1.24 13.47 2.85
CA ILE A 91 -2.34 12.54 2.56
C ILE A 91 -2.10 11.20 3.27
N LEU A 92 -0.89 10.65 3.17
CA LEU A 92 -0.54 9.39 3.83
C LEU A 92 -0.68 9.50 5.36
N LEU A 93 -0.24 10.62 5.95
CA LEU A 93 -0.43 10.90 7.38
C LEU A 93 -1.91 11.02 7.74
N GLY A 94 -2.73 11.65 6.89
CA GLY A 94 -4.17 11.70 7.04
C GLY A 94 -4.81 10.32 7.05
N TRP A 95 -4.44 9.43 6.12
CA TRP A 95 -4.93 8.05 6.12
C TRP A 95 -4.50 7.26 7.35
N MET A 96 -3.26 7.44 7.83
CA MET A 96 -2.78 6.79 9.04
C MET A 96 -3.48 7.28 10.31
N THR A 97 -3.87 8.56 10.36
CA THR A 97 -4.56 9.19 11.50
C THR A 97 -6.08 9.16 11.39
N GLN A 98 -6.63 8.44 10.41
CA GLN A 98 -8.07 8.31 10.17
C GLN A 98 -8.86 7.89 11.41
N THR A 99 -8.27 7.08 12.29
CA THR A 99 -8.92 6.63 13.53
C THR A 99 -9.22 7.78 14.52
N TRP A 100 -8.47 8.89 14.46
CA TRP A 100 -8.62 10.03 15.37
C TRP A 100 -9.69 11.01 14.89
N HIS A 101 -9.66 11.38 13.62
CA HIS A 101 -10.58 12.40 13.07
C HIS A 101 -11.79 11.80 12.34
N LYS A 102 -11.79 10.48 12.07
CA LYS A 102 -12.89 9.73 11.41
C LYS A 102 -13.34 10.31 10.06
N VAL A 103 -12.45 10.98 9.35
CA VAL A 103 -12.70 11.50 8.01
C VAL A 103 -12.39 10.40 7.00
N ASP A 104 -13.30 10.18 6.06
CA ASP A 104 -13.15 9.14 5.05
C ASP A 104 -11.88 9.31 4.19
N ALA A 105 -11.23 8.20 3.83
CA ALA A 105 -10.00 8.19 3.04
C ALA A 105 -10.16 8.91 1.69
N SER A 106 -11.33 8.82 1.07
CA SER A 106 -11.66 9.46 -0.20
C SER A 106 -11.70 10.98 -0.05
N LEU A 107 -12.26 11.47 1.06
CA LEU A 107 -12.29 12.92 1.37
C LEU A 107 -10.87 13.47 1.56
N ILE A 108 -9.99 12.73 2.25
CA ILE A 108 -8.58 13.12 2.42
C ILE A 108 -7.88 13.19 1.06
N ALA A 109 -8.14 12.23 0.18
CA ALA A 109 -7.56 12.20 -1.17
C ALA A 109 -8.05 13.40 -2.02
N ILE A 110 -9.35 13.70 -1.99
CA ILE A 110 -9.92 14.85 -2.70
C ILE A 110 -9.35 16.16 -2.15
N ALA A 111 -9.26 16.31 -0.84
CA ALA A 111 -8.68 17.49 -0.21
C ALA A 111 -7.21 17.70 -0.65
N GLY A 112 -6.42 16.62 -0.67
CA GLY A 112 -5.05 16.66 -1.16
C GLY A 112 -4.94 17.02 -2.64
N LEU A 113 -5.86 16.53 -3.49
CA LEU A 113 -5.92 16.90 -4.90
C LEU A 113 -6.29 18.38 -5.09
N CYS A 114 -7.26 18.89 -4.34
CA CYS A 114 -7.60 20.31 -4.34
C CYS A 114 -6.42 21.17 -3.87
N LEU A 115 -5.70 20.75 -2.82
CA LEU A 115 -4.50 21.43 -2.34
C LEU A 115 -3.36 21.46 -3.36
N TYR A 116 -3.24 20.44 -4.20
CA TYR A 116 -2.24 20.40 -5.27
C TYR A 116 -2.65 21.22 -6.50
N ALA A 117 -3.96 21.39 -6.74
CA ALA A 117 -4.49 22.11 -7.89
C ALA A 117 -4.44 23.65 -7.74
N VAL A 118 -4.19 24.17 -6.54
CA VAL A 118 -4.04 25.59 -6.21
C VAL A 118 -2.57 25.97 -6.21
#